data_AF-A0A1M6MAD4-F1
#
_entry.id   AF-A0A1M6MAD4-F1
#
_cell.length_a   1.000
_cell.length_b   1.000
_cell.length_c   1.000
_cell.angle_alpha   90.00
_cell.angle_beta   90.00
_cell.angle_gamma   90.00
#
_symmetry.space_group_name_H-M   'P 1'
#
loop_
_entity.id
_entity.type
_entity.pdbx_description
1 polymer ?
#
loop_
_entity_poly.entity_id
_entity_poly.type
_entity_poly.pdbx_seq_one_letter_code
_entity_poly.pdbx_strand_id
1 'polypeptide(L)'
;MRILFVCKASTEIGLGHLIRSRTLAAGLNRLGALVIDFVLIGDASLISLVNGYVQNKITLASENELALQNSYDLAFVDMLEMKAETMFAIRQRAPRVASLSPIFNRMAEVDLLFSRTRYQPVAEPGPGQVYAGPDYAIIQGDCGKIGAGEYEKTLESGTFPIAICMGGGDAPNKTLKILRTLKHCAVDATFWVMLGEGYCHSYDELIAEIKNNKRHEIILARTNKSMWQVLRNCAVGIFSGGVTSYEAAFAGLPAVNLIDQSEKYFLIRELVENDACWCLGQSFEESLGSLNKHLEQVHANHNTLMKMHIDSKQLISGNASENIFSACSDLLSSRVGAWGSRAIQECA
;
A
#
# COMPACT_ATOMS: atom_id res chain seq x y z
N MET A 1 -10.93 -24.21 -0.61
CA MET A 1 -11.45 -22.94 -1.12
C MET A 1 -10.58 -22.48 -2.29
N ARG A 2 -11.18 -22.10 -3.42
CA ARG A 2 -10.48 -21.51 -4.57
C ARG A 2 -10.75 -20.01 -4.61
N ILE A 3 -9.68 -19.22 -4.58
CA ILE A 3 -9.74 -17.75 -4.56
C ILE A 3 -9.13 -17.20 -5.83
N LEU A 4 -9.78 -16.19 -6.39
CA LEU A 4 -9.25 -15.39 -7.48
C LEU A 4 -8.75 -14.04 -6.95
N PHE A 5 -7.57 -13.61 -7.36
CA PHE A 5 -7.13 -12.21 -7.25
C PHE A 5 -7.12 -11.57 -8.63
N VAL A 6 -7.67 -10.36 -8.75
CA VAL A 6 -7.61 -9.56 -9.97
C VAL A 6 -7.13 -8.16 -9.60
N CYS A 7 -6.00 -7.71 -10.14
CA CYS A 7 -5.49 -6.37 -9.90
C CYS A 7 -4.96 -5.71 -11.18
N LYS A 8 -4.96 -4.37 -11.20
CA LYS A 8 -4.29 -3.58 -12.25
C LYS A 8 -2.95 -3.05 -11.74
N ALA A 9 -1.89 -3.21 -12.51
CA ALA A 9 -0.61 -2.56 -12.25
C ALA A 9 0.20 -2.39 -13.53
N SER A 10 0.85 -1.23 -13.62
CA SER A 10 1.83 -0.91 -14.66
C SER A 10 2.82 0.10 -14.10
N THR A 11 3.86 0.40 -14.85
CA THR A 11 4.78 1.51 -14.55
C THR A 11 4.06 2.86 -14.45
N GLU A 12 3.01 3.06 -15.26
CA GLU A 12 2.18 4.27 -15.26
C GLU A 12 1.19 4.34 -14.09
N ILE A 13 0.48 3.23 -13.82
CA ILE A 13 -0.53 3.15 -12.74
C ILE A 13 0.13 3.08 -11.37
N GLY A 14 1.34 2.51 -11.31
CA GLY A 14 2.04 2.16 -10.09
C GLY A 14 1.74 0.73 -9.62
N LEU A 15 2.57 0.26 -8.70
CA LEU A 15 2.60 -1.14 -8.27
C LEU A 15 1.77 -1.40 -6.99
N GLY A 16 1.17 -0.37 -6.39
CA GLY A 16 0.54 -0.46 -5.07
C GLY A 16 -0.52 -1.55 -4.95
N HIS A 17 -1.41 -1.68 -5.95
CA HIS A 17 -2.46 -2.71 -5.99
C HIS A 17 -1.87 -4.13 -6.09
N LEU A 18 -0.87 -4.32 -6.97
CA LEU A 18 -0.18 -5.60 -7.11
C LEU A 18 0.54 -6.00 -5.81
N ILE A 19 1.27 -5.07 -5.19
CA ILE A 19 2.00 -5.31 -3.94
C ILE A 19 1.03 -5.67 -2.82
N ARG A 20 -0.08 -4.96 -2.67
CA ARG A 20 -1.11 -5.28 -1.66
C ARG A 20 -1.76 -6.63 -1.92
N SER A 21 -2.17 -6.88 -3.16
CA SER A 21 -2.86 -8.11 -3.56
C SER A 21 -1.98 -9.35 -3.41
N ARG A 22 -0.73 -9.30 -3.87
CA ARG A 22 0.22 -10.42 -3.74
C ARG A 22 0.53 -10.70 -2.26
N THR A 23 0.62 -9.66 -1.43
CA THR A 23 0.92 -9.78 -0.01
C THR A 23 -0.21 -10.45 0.74
N LEU A 24 -1.45 -10.04 0.49
CA LEU A 24 -2.62 -10.73 1.03
C LEU A 24 -2.67 -12.19 0.55
N ALA A 25 -2.50 -12.43 -0.74
CA ALA A 25 -2.51 -13.80 -1.29
C ALA A 25 -1.46 -14.70 -0.62
N ALA A 26 -0.25 -14.19 -0.38
CA ALA A 26 0.80 -14.91 0.35
C ALA A 26 0.40 -15.18 1.81
N GLY A 27 -0.22 -14.19 2.48
CA GLY A 27 -0.73 -14.33 3.85
C GLY A 27 -1.82 -15.39 3.96
N LEU A 28 -2.84 -15.32 3.09
CA LEU A 28 -3.93 -16.30 3.04
C LEU A 28 -3.39 -17.72 2.79
N ASN A 29 -2.43 -17.89 1.88
CA ASN A 29 -1.81 -19.19 1.61
C ASN A 29 -1.10 -19.79 2.84
N ARG A 30 -0.60 -18.97 3.78
CA ARG A 30 -0.01 -19.45 5.03
C ARG A 30 -1.06 -19.92 6.05
N LEU A 31 -2.29 -19.42 5.97
CA LEU A 31 -3.35 -19.71 6.92
C LEU A 31 -4.13 -20.99 6.60
N GLY A 32 -4.04 -21.51 5.38
CA GLY A 32 -4.70 -22.76 5.01
C GLY A 32 -4.41 -23.24 3.58
N ALA A 33 -4.91 -24.43 3.26
CA ALA A 33 -4.81 -25.01 1.92
C ALA A 33 -5.79 -24.32 0.96
N LEU A 34 -5.32 -23.22 0.35
CA LEU A 34 -6.06 -22.44 -0.63
C LEU A 34 -5.52 -22.72 -2.02
N VAL A 35 -6.42 -22.79 -3.01
CA VAL A 35 -6.04 -22.73 -4.42
C VAL A 35 -6.21 -21.28 -4.85
N ILE A 36 -5.11 -20.61 -5.14
CA ILE A 36 -5.09 -19.20 -5.51
C ILE A 36 -4.77 -19.09 -7.00
N ASP A 37 -5.68 -18.49 -7.74
CA ASP A 37 -5.43 -18.01 -9.10
C ASP A 37 -5.26 -16.49 -9.07
N PHE A 38 -4.37 -15.96 -9.90
CA PHE A 38 -4.02 -14.54 -9.91
C PHE A 38 -4.05 -14.00 -11.34
N VAL A 39 -4.80 -12.92 -11.54
CA VAL A 39 -4.91 -12.19 -12.80
C VAL A 39 -4.31 -10.79 -12.63
N LEU A 40 -3.28 -10.50 -13.40
CA LEU A 40 -2.68 -9.19 -13.51
C LEU A 40 -3.10 -8.54 -14.83
N ILE A 41 -3.71 -7.36 -14.75
CA ILE A 41 -4.05 -6.55 -15.93
C ILE A 41 -3.03 -5.39 -16.00
N GLY A 42 -2.28 -5.30 -17.10
CA GLY A 42 -1.23 -4.30 -17.31
C GLY A 42 0.11 -4.92 -17.70
N ASP A 43 1.20 -4.47 -17.09
CA ASP A 43 2.55 -4.84 -17.50
C ASP A 43 2.87 -6.30 -17.14
N ALA A 44 2.94 -7.17 -18.15
CA ALA A 44 3.12 -8.61 -17.95
C ALA A 44 4.43 -8.97 -17.21
N SER A 45 5.48 -8.16 -17.31
CA SER A 45 6.76 -8.39 -16.60
C SER A 45 6.60 -8.39 -15.07
N LEU A 46 5.61 -7.66 -14.55
CA LEU A 46 5.36 -7.53 -13.11
C LEU A 46 4.76 -8.81 -12.50
N ILE A 47 4.27 -9.76 -13.30
CA ILE A 47 3.74 -11.04 -12.78
C ILE A 47 4.81 -11.86 -12.06
N SER A 48 6.09 -11.62 -12.40
CA SER A 48 7.23 -12.22 -11.72
C SER A 48 7.30 -11.87 -10.23
N LEU A 49 6.66 -10.77 -9.79
CA LEU A 49 6.57 -10.38 -8.39
C LEU A 49 5.58 -11.22 -7.57
N VAL A 50 4.72 -12.01 -8.25
CA VAL A 50 3.79 -12.96 -7.62
C VAL A 50 4.50 -14.32 -7.52
N ASN A 51 4.79 -14.79 -6.31
CA ASN A 51 5.66 -15.96 -6.08
C ASN A 51 4.88 -17.28 -5.89
N GLY A 52 5.60 -18.41 -5.73
CA GLY A 52 5.17 -19.80 -5.92
C GLY A 52 4.02 -20.38 -5.06
N TYR A 53 3.20 -19.54 -4.43
CA TYR A 53 1.97 -19.92 -3.74
C TYR A 53 0.72 -19.84 -4.63
N VAL A 54 0.83 -19.26 -5.83
CA VAL A 54 -0.26 -19.15 -6.80
C VAL A 54 -0.18 -20.29 -7.82
N GLN A 55 -1.29 -21.02 -7.99
CA GLN A 55 -1.38 -22.18 -8.89
C GLN A 55 -1.55 -21.78 -10.36
N ASN A 56 -2.27 -20.69 -10.63
CA ASN A 56 -2.43 -20.17 -11.98
C ASN A 56 -2.21 -18.66 -12.03
N LYS A 57 -1.34 -18.21 -12.93
CA LYS A 57 -1.01 -16.79 -13.15
C LYS A 57 -1.40 -16.41 -14.57
N ILE A 58 -2.24 -15.39 -14.70
CA ILE A 58 -2.69 -14.86 -15.98
C ILE A 58 -2.27 -13.41 -16.07
N THR A 59 -1.65 -13.02 -17.17
CA THR A 59 -1.36 -11.62 -17.50
C THR A 59 -2.18 -11.20 -18.69
N LEU A 60 -2.84 -10.05 -18.59
CA LEU A 60 -3.69 -9.48 -19.65
C LEU A 60 -3.21 -8.07 -19.94
N ALA A 61 -3.11 -7.69 -21.23
CA ALA A 61 -2.81 -6.30 -21.57
C ALA A 61 -4.00 -5.40 -21.29
N SER A 62 -5.21 -5.94 -21.42
CA SER A 62 -6.48 -5.23 -21.19
C SER A 62 -7.48 -6.09 -20.43
N GLU A 63 -8.35 -5.45 -19.65
CA GLU A 63 -9.46 -6.12 -18.95
C GLU A 63 -10.50 -6.75 -19.90
N ASN A 64 -10.51 -6.33 -21.17
CA ASN A 64 -11.37 -6.91 -22.20
C ASN A 64 -11.00 -8.37 -22.54
N GLU A 65 -9.75 -8.77 -22.25
CA GLU A 65 -9.23 -10.11 -22.55
C GLU A 65 -9.58 -11.12 -21.44
N LEU A 66 -10.29 -10.69 -20.39
CA LEU A 66 -10.56 -11.53 -19.24
C LEU A 66 -11.46 -12.72 -19.60
N ALA A 67 -10.87 -13.92 -19.59
CA ALA A 67 -11.57 -15.19 -19.76
C ALA A 67 -11.20 -16.16 -18.63
N LEU A 68 -12.06 -16.25 -17.63
CA LEU A 68 -11.88 -17.15 -16.50
C LEU A 68 -12.35 -18.56 -16.85
N GLN A 69 -11.53 -19.58 -16.58
CA GLN A 69 -11.85 -20.99 -16.86
C GLN A 69 -12.38 -21.74 -15.64
N ASN A 70 -11.93 -21.38 -14.45
CA ASN A 70 -12.35 -22.01 -13.20
C ASN A 70 -13.57 -21.30 -12.58
N SER A 71 -14.20 -21.96 -11.62
CA SER A 71 -15.13 -21.35 -10.66
C SER A 71 -14.41 -21.11 -9.34
N TYR A 72 -14.79 -20.05 -8.64
CA TYR A 72 -14.15 -19.55 -7.43
C TYR A 72 -15.19 -19.36 -6.33
N ASP A 73 -14.78 -19.57 -5.09
CA ASP A 73 -15.62 -19.30 -3.93
C ASP A 73 -15.69 -17.78 -3.66
N LEU A 74 -14.58 -17.08 -3.92
CA LEU A 74 -14.40 -15.64 -3.68
C LEU A 74 -13.40 -15.05 -4.68
N ALA A 75 -13.66 -13.83 -5.13
CA ALA A 75 -12.69 -13.01 -5.86
C ALA A 75 -12.31 -11.75 -5.07
N PHE A 76 -11.01 -11.45 -4.98
CA PHE A 76 -10.50 -10.15 -4.56
C PHE A 76 -10.21 -9.28 -5.78
N VAL A 77 -10.73 -8.06 -5.78
CA VAL A 77 -10.44 -7.04 -6.79
C VAL A 77 -9.65 -5.89 -6.16
N ASP A 78 -8.60 -5.45 -6.85
CA ASP A 78 -7.78 -4.33 -6.38
C ASP A 78 -7.39 -3.40 -7.53
N MET A 79 -8.22 -2.39 -7.77
CA MET A 79 -8.04 -1.35 -8.79
C MET A 79 -9.01 -0.19 -8.55
N LEU A 80 -8.78 0.93 -9.24
CA LEU A 80 -9.66 2.10 -9.16
C LEU A 80 -10.88 1.98 -10.08
N GLU A 81 -10.67 1.41 -11.28
CA GLU A 81 -11.70 1.33 -12.31
C GLU A 81 -11.75 -0.04 -12.95
N MET A 82 -12.96 -0.54 -13.17
CA MET A 82 -13.26 -1.75 -13.93
C MET A 82 -14.52 -1.55 -14.78
N LYS A 83 -14.53 -2.11 -15.98
CA LYS A 83 -15.73 -2.19 -16.83
C LYS A 83 -16.80 -3.08 -16.22
N ALA A 84 -18.07 -2.77 -16.52
CA ALA A 84 -19.20 -3.54 -16.00
C ALA A 84 -19.19 -4.98 -16.55
N GLU A 85 -18.78 -5.15 -17.80
CA GLU A 85 -18.66 -6.45 -18.48
C GLU A 85 -17.59 -7.32 -17.82
N THR A 86 -16.46 -6.74 -17.44
CA THR A 86 -15.39 -7.43 -16.70
C THR A 86 -15.87 -7.83 -15.30
N MET A 87 -16.54 -6.93 -14.57
CA MET A 87 -17.09 -7.24 -13.24
C MET A 87 -18.14 -8.35 -13.32
N PHE A 88 -19.02 -8.30 -14.32
CA PHE A 88 -19.99 -9.34 -14.61
C PHE A 88 -19.32 -10.70 -14.88
N ALA A 89 -18.27 -10.72 -15.73
CA ALA A 89 -17.52 -11.95 -16.01
C ALA A 89 -16.87 -12.55 -14.76
N ILE A 90 -16.37 -11.71 -13.84
CA ILE A 90 -15.87 -12.16 -12.53
C ILE A 90 -17.02 -12.75 -11.70
N ARG A 91 -18.16 -12.05 -11.55
CA ARG A 91 -19.29 -12.53 -10.73
C ARG A 91 -19.92 -13.83 -11.24
N GLN A 92 -19.86 -14.09 -12.55
CA GLN A 92 -20.30 -15.37 -13.13
C GLN A 92 -19.45 -16.56 -12.66
N ARG A 93 -18.18 -16.33 -12.30
CA ARG A 93 -17.28 -17.38 -11.82
C ARG A 93 -17.03 -17.33 -10.33
N ALA A 94 -17.23 -16.17 -9.70
CA ALA A 94 -17.03 -15.93 -8.27
C ALA A 94 -18.29 -15.27 -7.68
N PRO A 95 -19.18 -16.02 -7.02
CA PRO A 95 -20.44 -15.47 -6.50
C PRO A 95 -20.25 -14.38 -5.44
N ARG A 96 -19.06 -14.33 -4.81
CA ARG A 96 -18.66 -13.31 -3.84
C ARG A 96 -17.46 -12.53 -4.36
N VAL A 97 -17.51 -11.22 -4.21
CA VAL A 97 -16.41 -10.31 -4.57
C VAL A 97 -16.05 -9.41 -3.40
N ALA A 98 -14.76 -9.26 -3.12
CA ALA A 98 -14.22 -8.35 -2.12
C ALA A 98 -13.31 -7.31 -2.77
N SER A 99 -13.44 -6.03 -2.42
CA SER A 99 -12.51 -4.99 -2.83
C SER A 99 -11.42 -4.78 -1.77
N LEU A 100 -10.17 -4.60 -2.22
CA LEU A 100 -9.04 -4.14 -1.39
C LEU A 100 -8.73 -2.64 -1.57
N SER A 101 -9.44 -1.98 -2.49
CA SER A 101 -9.30 -0.55 -2.75
C SER A 101 -10.53 0.18 -2.23
N PRO A 102 -10.39 1.22 -1.38
CA PRO A 102 -11.51 2.05 -0.95
C PRO A 102 -12.03 2.99 -2.05
N ILE A 103 -11.26 3.15 -3.12
CA ILE A 103 -11.63 3.93 -4.29
C ILE A 103 -11.81 2.90 -5.42
N PHE A 104 -13.06 2.60 -5.75
CA PHE A 104 -13.40 1.65 -6.82
C PHE A 104 -14.74 2.00 -7.47
N ASN A 105 -14.78 2.13 -8.80
CA ASN A 105 -15.97 2.57 -9.56
C ASN A 105 -17.12 1.53 -9.63
N ARG A 106 -16.94 0.31 -9.12
CA ARG A 106 -17.97 -0.73 -9.00
C ARG A 106 -18.21 -1.14 -7.55
N MET A 107 -18.03 -0.21 -6.61
CA MET A 107 -18.18 -0.50 -5.17
C MET A 107 -19.55 -1.06 -4.80
N ALA A 108 -20.62 -0.62 -5.48
CA ALA A 108 -21.98 -1.14 -5.28
C ALA A 108 -22.14 -2.64 -5.57
N GLU A 109 -21.20 -3.22 -6.33
CA GLU A 109 -21.26 -4.61 -6.79
C GLU A 109 -20.37 -5.56 -5.96
N VAL A 110 -19.69 -5.06 -4.92
CA VAL A 110 -18.84 -5.90 -4.06
C VAL A 110 -19.57 -6.29 -2.78
N ASP A 111 -19.35 -7.54 -2.35
CA ASP A 111 -19.91 -8.09 -1.12
C ASP A 111 -19.15 -7.56 0.12
N LEU A 112 -17.82 -7.41 0.01
CA LEU A 112 -16.95 -6.93 1.08
C LEU A 112 -16.03 -5.80 0.59
N LEU A 113 -15.78 -4.82 1.45
CA LEU A 113 -14.69 -3.86 1.30
C LEU A 113 -13.72 -4.00 2.47
N PHE A 114 -12.45 -4.24 2.18
CA PHE A 114 -11.36 -4.16 3.15
C PHE A 114 -10.56 -2.89 2.93
N SER A 115 -10.47 -2.05 3.95
CA SER A 115 -9.76 -0.78 3.86
C SER A 115 -8.87 -0.53 5.06
N ARG A 116 -7.66 -0.04 4.78
CA ARG A 116 -6.63 0.28 5.77
C ARG A 116 -6.95 1.49 6.67
N THR A 117 -7.99 2.26 6.36
CA THR A 117 -8.42 3.46 7.09
C THR A 117 -9.87 3.32 7.47
N ARG A 118 -10.30 3.84 8.61
CA ARG A 118 -11.73 3.93 8.97
C ARG A 118 -12.52 4.91 8.10
N TYR A 119 -11.84 5.84 7.43
CA TYR A 119 -12.45 6.87 6.60
C TYR A 119 -12.70 6.36 5.18
N GLN A 120 -13.92 6.47 4.67
CA GLN A 120 -14.29 5.99 3.34
C GLN A 120 -15.09 7.03 2.56
N PRO A 121 -14.72 7.35 1.30
CA PRO A 121 -15.51 8.22 0.43
C PRO A 121 -16.56 7.41 -0.34
N VAL A 122 -17.20 6.44 0.30
CA VAL A 122 -18.15 5.55 -0.37
C VAL A 122 -19.48 6.27 -0.55
N ALA A 123 -19.90 6.41 -1.81
CA ALA A 123 -21.23 6.88 -2.16
C ALA A 123 -22.25 5.73 -2.11
N GLU A 124 -23.51 6.07 -1.86
CA GLU A 124 -24.61 5.11 -1.88
C GLU A 124 -25.12 4.87 -3.32
N PRO A 125 -25.38 3.61 -3.75
CA PRO A 125 -25.23 2.37 -2.98
C PRO A 125 -23.77 1.94 -2.81
N GLY A 126 -23.37 1.65 -1.57
CA GLY A 126 -22.04 1.18 -1.20
C GLY A 126 -21.86 -0.34 -1.31
N PRO A 127 -20.73 -0.88 -0.81
CA PRO A 127 -20.48 -2.32 -0.76
C PRO A 127 -21.40 -2.99 0.29
N GLY A 128 -21.56 -4.32 0.21
CA GLY A 128 -22.41 -5.06 1.15
C GLY A 128 -21.97 -4.94 2.62
N GLN A 129 -20.70 -5.16 2.91
CA GLN A 129 -20.10 -4.99 4.24
C GLN A 129 -18.75 -4.28 4.15
N VAL A 130 -18.44 -3.44 5.14
CA VAL A 130 -17.18 -2.67 5.21
C VAL A 130 -16.38 -3.10 6.44
N TYR A 131 -15.14 -3.49 6.20
CA TYR A 131 -14.12 -3.81 7.19
C TYR A 131 -12.99 -2.81 7.04
N ALA A 132 -12.95 -1.83 7.96
CA ALA A 132 -12.15 -0.63 7.80
C ALA A 132 -11.32 -0.33 9.06
N GLY A 133 -10.09 0.13 8.86
CA GLY A 133 -9.16 0.55 9.91
C GLY A 133 -7.78 -0.11 9.81
N PRO A 134 -6.86 0.22 10.74
CA PRO A 134 -5.47 -0.22 10.72
C PRO A 134 -5.32 -1.75 10.80
N ASP A 135 -6.28 -2.45 11.40
CA ASP A 135 -6.32 -3.91 11.46
C ASP A 135 -6.51 -4.61 10.11
N TYR A 136 -6.90 -3.87 9.08
CA TYR A 136 -6.99 -4.34 7.69
C TYR A 136 -5.88 -3.76 6.80
N ALA A 137 -4.89 -3.07 7.39
CA ALA A 137 -3.71 -2.64 6.67
C ALA A 137 -2.79 -3.83 6.35
N ILE A 138 -2.73 -4.22 5.08
CA ILE A 138 -1.90 -5.32 4.61
C ILE A 138 -0.43 -4.87 4.55
N ILE A 139 0.41 -5.48 5.40
CA ILE A 139 1.84 -5.17 5.53
C ILE A 139 2.68 -6.27 4.87
N GLN A 140 3.67 -5.88 4.05
CA GLN A 140 4.60 -6.82 3.43
C GLN A 140 5.45 -7.58 4.45
N GLY A 141 5.73 -8.86 4.18
CA GLY A 141 6.48 -9.72 5.11
C GLY A 141 7.92 -9.24 5.39
N ASP A 142 8.53 -8.49 4.48
CA ASP A 142 9.87 -7.92 4.69
C ASP A 142 9.86 -6.60 5.47
N CYS A 143 8.67 -6.05 5.76
CA CYS A 143 8.50 -4.88 6.64
C CYS A 143 8.43 -5.36 8.09
N GLY A 144 9.55 -5.26 8.80
CA GLY A 144 9.63 -5.59 10.23
C GLY A 144 9.65 -4.34 11.11
N LYS A 145 9.23 -4.50 12.36
CA LYS A 145 9.35 -3.45 13.39
C LYS A 145 10.82 -3.13 13.64
N ILE A 146 11.15 -1.83 13.60
CA ILE A 146 12.48 -1.31 13.90
C ILE A 146 12.64 -1.28 15.43
N GLY A 147 13.77 -1.79 15.92
CA GLY A 147 14.09 -1.80 17.35
C GLY A 147 14.41 -0.39 17.85
N ALA A 148 14.03 -0.05 19.08
CA ALA A 148 14.28 1.28 19.63
C ALA A 148 15.78 1.65 19.64
N GLY A 149 16.65 0.73 20.06
CA GLY A 149 18.10 0.96 20.04
C GLY A 149 18.73 0.94 18.65
N GLU A 150 18.07 0.34 17.64
CA GLU A 150 18.49 0.49 16.23
C GLU A 150 18.14 1.89 15.73
N TYR A 151 16.92 2.35 16.03
CA TYR A 151 16.45 3.67 15.63
C TYR A 151 17.20 4.80 16.34
N GLU A 152 17.53 4.65 17.62
CA GLU A 152 18.34 5.62 18.37
C GLU A 152 19.71 5.83 17.71
N LYS A 153 20.39 4.75 17.32
CA LYS A 153 21.66 4.84 16.57
C LYS A 153 21.50 5.55 15.23
N THR A 154 20.36 5.39 14.56
CA THR A 154 20.04 6.12 13.33
C THR A 154 19.84 7.62 13.59
N LEU A 155 19.33 8.02 14.76
CA LEU A 155 19.22 9.44 15.12
C LEU A 155 20.57 10.05 15.52
N GLU A 156 21.52 9.23 16.00
CA GLU A 156 22.87 9.66 16.37
C GLU A 156 23.87 9.67 15.20
N SER A 157 23.43 9.34 13.98
CA SER A 157 24.32 9.34 12.82
C SER A 157 24.83 10.75 12.48
N GLY A 158 26.05 10.83 11.90
CA GLY A 158 26.69 12.10 11.56
C GLY A 158 25.99 12.91 10.46
N THR A 159 25.08 12.28 9.72
CA THR A 159 24.15 12.94 8.79
C THR A 159 22.73 12.56 9.16
N PHE A 160 21.73 13.32 8.72
CA PHE A 160 20.32 13.00 8.92
C PHE A 160 19.80 12.13 7.75
N PRO A 161 19.58 10.81 7.94
CA PRO A 161 19.22 9.93 6.84
C PRO A 161 17.72 10.04 6.55
N ILE A 162 17.39 10.52 5.36
CA ILE A 162 16.01 10.77 4.92
C ILE A 162 15.67 9.84 3.75
N ALA A 163 14.64 9.02 3.91
CA ALA A 163 14.13 8.20 2.81
C ALA A 163 13.17 9.00 1.94
N ILE A 164 13.25 8.84 0.62
CA ILE A 164 12.29 9.39 -0.35
C ILE A 164 11.75 8.23 -1.17
N CYS A 165 10.44 7.99 -1.12
CA CYS A 165 9.78 6.94 -1.91
C CYS A 165 8.40 7.40 -2.39
N MET A 166 8.30 7.77 -3.67
CA MET A 166 7.07 8.30 -4.28
C MET A 166 6.21 7.24 -4.98
N GLY A 167 6.54 5.95 -4.79
CA GLY A 167 5.82 4.82 -5.37
C GLY A 167 6.52 4.23 -6.60
N GLY A 168 5.88 3.22 -7.19
CA GLY A 168 6.52 2.35 -8.18
C GLY A 168 6.90 2.99 -9.51
N GLY A 169 6.18 4.03 -9.94
CA GLY A 169 6.40 4.71 -11.22
C GLY A 169 6.89 6.15 -11.08
N ASP A 170 6.37 6.89 -10.09
CA ASP A 170 6.59 8.34 -9.94
C ASP A 170 6.52 9.09 -11.29
N ALA A 171 5.46 8.82 -12.06
CA ALA A 171 5.27 9.41 -13.39
C ALA A 171 5.36 10.95 -13.41
N PRO A 172 4.86 11.71 -12.39
CA PRO A 172 5.01 13.16 -12.34
C PRO A 172 6.40 13.66 -11.90
N ASN A 173 7.37 12.76 -11.67
CA ASN A 173 8.73 13.04 -11.21
C ASN A 173 8.79 13.87 -9.91
N LYS A 174 7.96 13.49 -8.93
CA LYS A 174 7.90 14.16 -7.63
C LYS A 174 9.20 14.01 -6.85
N THR A 175 9.90 12.90 -7.04
CA THR A 175 11.21 12.67 -6.44
C THR A 175 12.18 13.80 -6.79
N LEU A 176 12.24 14.22 -8.06
CA LEU A 176 13.07 15.35 -8.48
C LEU A 176 12.63 16.67 -7.82
N LYS A 177 11.31 16.94 -7.76
CA LYS A 177 10.78 18.13 -7.08
C LYS A 177 11.13 18.16 -5.59
N ILE A 178 11.05 17.02 -4.91
CA ILE A 178 11.42 16.89 -3.50
C ILE A 178 12.92 17.18 -3.32
N LEU A 179 13.80 16.59 -4.14
CA LEU A 179 15.24 16.86 -4.06
C LEU A 179 15.59 18.33 -4.32
N ARG A 180 14.90 18.98 -5.27
CA ARG A 180 15.03 20.43 -5.52
C ARG A 180 14.69 21.28 -4.31
N THR A 181 13.73 20.86 -3.50
CA THR A 181 13.40 21.52 -2.23
C THR A 181 14.45 21.20 -1.17
N LEU A 182 14.76 19.91 -0.99
CA LEU A 182 15.62 19.41 0.08
C LEU A 182 17.09 19.84 -0.06
N LYS A 183 17.57 20.18 -1.27
CA LYS A 183 18.92 20.73 -1.44
C LYS A 183 19.18 22.03 -0.68
N HIS A 184 18.12 22.67 -0.20
CA HIS A 184 18.16 23.90 0.59
C HIS A 184 17.94 23.66 2.09
N CYS A 185 17.80 22.40 2.54
CA CYS A 185 17.68 22.07 3.95
C CYS A 185 18.93 22.50 4.72
N ALA A 186 18.77 23.09 5.90
CA ALA A 186 19.91 23.53 6.69
C ALA A 186 20.67 22.38 7.38
N VAL A 187 20.05 21.20 7.49
CA VAL A 187 20.59 20.01 8.14
C VAL A 187 21.39 19.16 7.16
N ASP A 188 22.60 18.76 7.55
CA ASP A 188 23.43 17.83 6.79
C ASP A 188 22.71 16.47 6.70
N ALA A 189 22.46 16.01 5.48
CA ALA A 189 21.48 14.95 5.23
C ALA A 189 21.95 13.98 4.16
N THR A 190 21.63 12.70 4.36
CA THR A 190 21.82 11.67 3.34
C THR A 190 20.44 11.28 2.80
N PHE A 191 20.18 11.60 1.54
CA PHE A 191 18.91 11.29 0.88
C PHE A 191 18.97 9.88 0.28
N TRP A 192 18.25 8.94 0.91
CA TRP A 192 18.03 7.59 0.40
C TRP A 192 16.83 7.59 -0.54
N VAL A 193 17.09 7.67 -1.84
CA VAL A 193 16.05 7.76 -2.86
C VAL A 193 15.71 6.36 -3.36
N MET A 194 14.53 5.88 -2.99
CA MET A 194 13.98 4.60 -3.45
C MET A 194 13.24 4.79 -4.76
N LEU A 195 13.83 4.33 -5.85
CA LEU A 195 13.23 4.39 -7.19
C LEU A 195 12.54 3.05 -7.49
N GLY A 196 11.25 3.11 -7.81
CA GLY A 196 10.47 1.94 -8.21
C GLY A 196 10.89 1.40 -9.58
N GLU A 197 10.48 0.17 -9.88
CA GLU A 197 10.83 -0.50 -11.15
C GLU A 197 10.34 0.25 -12.39
N GLY A 198 9.27 1.04 -12.26
CA GLY A 198 8.68 1.83 -13.32
C GLY A 198 9.19 3.27 -13.42
N TYR A 199 10.19 3.66 -12.62
CA TYR A 199 10.75 5.02 -12.70
C TYR A 199 11.54 5.20 -14.00
N CYS A 200 11.00 6.01 -14.92
CA CYS A 200 11.50 6.18 -16.28
C CYS A 200 12.25 7.51 -16.53
N HIS A 201 12.42 8.35 -15.50
CA HIS A 201 13.11 9.64 -15.61
C HIS A 201 14.64 9.48 -15.44
N SER A 202 15.37 10.55 -15.77
CA SER A 202 16.84 10.57 -15.74
C SER A 202 17.39 10.51 -14.32
N TYR A 203 18.26 9.53 -14.05
CA TYR A 203 18.95 9.42 -12.75
C TYR A 203 20.01 10.51 -12.61
N ASP A 204 20.62 10.93 -13.71
CA ASP A 204 21.60 12.01 -13.74
C ASP A 204 20.99 13.34 -13.31
N GLU A 205 19.71 13.58 -13.61
CA GLU A 205 19.00 14.77 -13.14
C GLU A 205 18.83 14.77 -11.62
N LEU A 206 18.48 13.62 -11.02
CA LEU A 206 18.38 13.48 -9.57
C LEU A 206 19.73 13.73 -8.89
N ILE A 207 20.81 13.13 -9.44
CA ILE A 207 22.17 13.31 -8.94
C ILE A 207 22.60 14.76 -9.10
N ALA A 208 22.28 15.41 -10.23
CA ALA A 208 22.67 16.78 -10.51
C ALA A 208 22.12 17.80 -9.50
N GLU A 209 20.96 17.55 -8.90
CA GLU A 209 20.39 18.44 -7.87
C GLU A 209 21.24 18.47 -6.58
N ILE A 210 21.92 17.36 -6.25
CA ILE A 210 22.64 17.21 -4.98
C ILE A 210 24.16 17.22 -5.16
N LYS A 211 24.71 16.76 -6.29
CA LYS A 211 26.16 16.52 -6.47
C LYS A 211 27.09 17.70 -6.18
N ASN A 212 26.61 18.93 -6.34
CA ASN A 212 27.39 20.15 -6.10
C ASN A 212 27.18 20.72 -4.69
N ASN A 213 26.34 20.07 -3.87
CA ASN A 213 26.09 20.45 -2.50
C ASN A 213 27.16 19.80 -1.59
N LYS A 214 27.76 20.59 -0.69
CA LYS A 214 28.78 20.11 0.24
C LYS A 214 28.21 19.52 1.54
N ARG A 215 26.91 19.73 1.80
CA ARG A 215 26.20 19.32 3.03
C ARG A 215 25.41 18.03 2.87
N HIS A 216 24.96 17.73 1.65
CA HIS A 216 24.06 16.61 1.42
C HIS A 216 24.67 15.55 0.52
N GLU A 217 24.31 14.31 0.82
CA GLU A 217 24.63 13.14 0.01
C GLU A 217 23.34 12.58 -0.59
N ILE A 218 23.46 11.93 -1.74
CA ILE A 218 22.36 11.22 -2.39
C ILE A 218 22.76 9.78 -2.63
N ILE A 219 21.89 8.85 -2.24
CA ILE A 219 22.04 7.43 -2.53
C ILE A 219 20.80 6.99 -3.29
N LEU A 220 20.98 6.67 -4.57
CA LEU A 220 19.93 6.07 -5.38
C LEU A 220 19.89 4.58 -5.10
N ALA A 221 18.78 4.09 -4.56
CA ALA A 221 18.59 2.71 -4.21
C ALA A 221 17.50 2.08 -5.08
N ARG A 222 17.88 0.99 -5.76
CA ARG A 222 16.98 0.09 -6.46
C ARG A 222 17.18 -1.30 -5.87
N THR A 223 16.13 -1.85 -5.28
CA THR A 223 16.19 -3.16 -4.62
C THR A 223 15.22 -4.12 -5.27
N ASN A 224 15.72 -5.30 -5.60
CA ASN A 224 14.95 -6.42 -6.12
C ASN A 224 14.45 -7.37 -5.02
N LYS A 225 14.91 -7.18 -3.77
CA LYS A 225 14.53 -8.03 -2.63
C LYS A 225 13.51 -7.34 -1.75
N SER A 226 13.92 -6.25 -1.10
CA SER A 226 13.04 -5.49 -0.20
C SER A 226 13.49 -4.05 -0.04
N MET A 227 12.53 -3.14 -0.20
CA MET A 227 12.66 -1.71 0.10
C MET A 227 12.98 -1.46 1.59
N TRP A 228 12.46 -2.32 2.47
CA TRP A 228 12.58 -2.18 3.92
C TRP A 228 13.99 -2.43 4.46
N GLN A 229 14.88 -3.06 3.67
CA GLN A 229 16.30 -3.15 4.01
C GLN A 229 16.99 -1.77 4.01
N VAL A 230 16.47 -0.82 3.23
CA VAL A 230 17.00 0.54 3.16
C VAL A 230 16.23 1.46 4.10
N LEU A 231 14.90 1.45 4.03
CA LEU A 231 14.05 2.38 4.80
C LEU A 231 14.27 2.29 6.31
N ARG A 232 14.57 1.10 6.84
CA ARG A 232 14.82 0.91 8.29
C ARG A 232 16.03 1.67 8.83
N ASN A 233 16.98 2.03 7.96
CA ASN A 233 18.18 2.77 8.32
C ASN A 233 17.99 4.28 8.21
N CYS A 234 16.76 4.76 7.97
CA CYS A 234 16.44 6.17 7.86
C CYS A 234 15.77 6.69 9.14
N ALA A 235 15.99 7.96 9.43
CA ALA A 235 15.40 8.65 10.56
C ALA A 235 13.97 9.09 10.25
N VAL A 236 13.72 9.53 9.01
CA VAL A 236 12.40 9.96 8.56
C VAL A 236 12.18 9.57 7.10
N GLY A 237 10.97 9.16 6.75
CA GLY A 237 10.54 8.89 5.38
C GLY A 237 9.70 10.02 4.79
N ILE A 238 9.78 10.19 3.47
CA ILE A 238 8.92 11.08 2.69
C ILE A 238 8.18 10.20 1.68
N PHE A 239 6.85 10.13 1.81
CA PHE A 239 5.99 9.20 1.06
C PHE A 239 4.79 9.88 0.42
N SER A 240 4.12 9.19 -0.51
CA SER A 240 2.97 9.70 -1.26
C SER A 240 1.59 9.43 -0.61
N GLY A 241 1.55 8.99 0.66
CA GLY A 241 0.28 8.60 1.32
C GLY A 241 -0.26 7.23 0.88
N GLY A 242 0.63 6.36 0.38
CA GLY A 242 0.33 5.04 -0.17
C GLY A 242 0.37 3.90 0.86
N VAL A 243 0.60 2.68 0.36
CA VAL A 243 0.77 1.47 1.22
C VAL A 243 2.02 1.61 2.08
N THR A 244 3.11 2.16 1.53
CA THR A 244 4.36 2.45 2.24
C THR A 244 4.17 3.27 3.51
N SER A 245 3.18 4.18 3.55
CA SER A 245 2.89 5.00 4.73
C SER A 245 2.38 4.17 5.91
N TYR A 246 1.58 3.15 5.63
CA TYR A 246 1.12 2.19 6.64
C TYR A 246 2.22 1.23 7.06
N GLU A 247 3.04 0.79 6.10
CA GLU A 247 4.24 0.00 6.40
C GLU A 247 5.21 0.78 7.31
N ALA A 248 5.39 2.08 7.08
CA ALA A 248 6.21 2.94 7.93
C ALA A 248 5.65 3.09 9.34
N ALA A 249 4.34 3.34 9.48
CA ALA A 249 3.69 3.35 10.78
C ALA A 249 3.86 1.99 11.51
N PHE A 250 3.66 0.87 10.81
CA PHE A 250 3.86 -0.46 11.37
C PHE A 250 5.30 -0.69 11.82
N ALA A 251 6.27 -0.32 10.99
CA ALA A 251 7.70 -0.48 11.27
C ALA A 251 8.20 0.43 12.39
N GLY A 252 7.51 1.54 12.65
CA GLY A 252 7.98 2.61 13.52
C GLY A 252 8.91 3.59 12.81
N LEU A 253 8.79 3.79 11.51
CA LEU A 253 9.55 4.82 10.79
C LEU A 253 8.71 6.10 10.73
N PRO A 254 9.09 7.19 11.44
CA PRO A 254 8.44 8.49 11.28
C PRO A 254 8.41 8.94 9.83
N ALA A 255 7.31 9.54 9.40
CA ALA A 255 7.12 9.87 7.99
C ALA A 255 6.36 11.17 7.77
N VAL A 256 6.77 11.90 6.73
CA VAL A 256 6.02 12.99 6.12
C VAL A 256 5.34 12.47 4.85
N ASN A 257 4.01 12.59 4.79
CA ASN A 257 3.25 12.23 3.60
C ASN A 257 2.91 13.48 2.78
N LEU A 258 3.28 13.47 1.51
CA LEU A 258 2.96 14.52 0.54
C LEU A 258 1.79 14.01 -0.33
N ILE A 259 0.59 14.47 0.00
CA ILE A 259 -0.62 14.11 -0.76
C ILE A 259 -0.79 15.01 -1.97
N ASP A 260 -1.21 14.45 -3.11
CA ASP A 260 -1.40 15.24 -4.33
C ASP A 260 -2.67 16.09 -4.29
N GLN A 261 -3.74 15.48 -3.81
CA GLN A 261 -5.09 16.01 -3.88
C GLN A 261 -5.72 15.86 -2.50
N SER A 262 -6.41 16.90 -2.03
CA SER A 262 -6.94 16.97 -0.67
C SER A 262 -8.00 15.90 -0.41
N GLU A 263 -8.74 15.49 -1.44
CA GLU A 263 -9.70 14.39 -1.39
C GLU A 263 -9.05 13.03 -1.16
N LYS A 264 -7.72 12.88 -1.30
CA LYS A 264 -6.99 11.66 -0.95
C LYS A 264 -6.48 11.65 0.49
N TYR A 265 -6.62 12.76 1.23
CA TYR A 265 -6.17 12.86 2.62
C TYR A 265 -6.78 11.78 3.52
N PHE A 266 -8.04 11.36 3.26
CA PHE A 266 -8.70 10.31 4.05
C PHE A 266 -7.92 9.00 4.10
N LEU A 267 -7.08 8.73 3.08
CA LEU A 267 -6.26 7.53 3.01
C LEU A 267 -5.17 7.47 4.08
N ILE A 268 -4.77 8.60 4.65
CA ILE A 268 -3.75 8.70 5.72
C ILE A 268 -4.27 9.38 6.98
N ARG A 269 -5.48 9.93 6.95
CA ARG A 269 -6.05 10.71 8.05
C ARG A 269 -5.96 10.01 9.39
N GLU A 270 -6.26 8.71 9.42
CA GLU A 270 -6.17 7.92 10.64
C GLU A 270 -4.72 7.77 11.16
N LEU A 271 -3.72 7.71 10.28
CA LEU A 271 -2.31 7.74 10.71
C LEU A 271 -1.92 9.09 11.32
N VAL A 272 -2.40 10.19 10.74
CA VAL A 272 -2.15 11.55 11.25
C VAL A 272 -2.81 11.76 12.61
N GLU A 273 -4.06 11.34 12.77
CA GLU A 273 -4.81 11.47 14.04
C GLU A 273 -4.21 10.64 15.19
N ASN A 274 -3.40 9.62 14.88
CA ASN A 274 -2.70 8.79 15.87
C ASN A 274 -1.21 9.13 15.98
N ASP A 275 -0.78 10.31 15.53
CA ASP A 275 0.61 10.75 15.57
C ASP A 275 1.60 9.73 14.95
N ALA A 276 1.16 8.96 13.95
CA ALA A 276 1.99 7.96 13.28
C ALA A 276 2.68 8.49 12.01
N CYS A 277 2.24 9.65 11.51
CA CYS A 277 2.90 10.37 10.43
C CYS A 277 2.44 11.84 10.40
N TRP A 278 3.16 12.66 9.65
CA TRP A 278 2.78 14.04 9.35
C TRP A 278 2.20 14.18 7.94
N CYS A 279 1.32 15.17 7.76
CA CYS A 279 0.87 15.68 6.46
C CYS A 279 0.95 17.22 6.55
N LEU A 280 1.84 17.84 5.76
CA LEU A 280 2.22 19.25 5.95
C LEU A 280 1.33 20.24 5.19
N GLY A 281 0.43 19.76 4.34
CA GLY A 281 -0.47 20.59 3.55
C GLY A 281 -1.61 19.76 2.96
N GLN A 282 -2.53 20.44 2.28
CA GLN A 282 -3.66 19.82 1.58
C GLN A 282 -3.29 19.43 0.14
N SER A 283 -2.18 19.97 -0.37
CA SER A 283 -1.61 19.65 -1.67
C SER A 283 -0.11 19.34 -1.58
N PHE A 284 0.42 18.79 -2.68
CA PHE A 284 1.83 18.44 -2.79
C PHE A 284 2.72 19.69 -2.69
N GLU A 285 2.35 20.77 -3.37
CA GLU A 285 3.14 22.02 -3.41
C GLU A 285 3.10 22.75 -2.06
N GLU A 286 1.96 22.77 -1.35
CA GLU A 286 1.88 23.30 0.02
C GLU A 286 2.79 22.53 0.98
N SER A 287 2.76 21.20 0.88
CA SER A 287 3.57 20.33 1.73
C SER A 287 5.06 20.52 1.43
N LEU A 288 5.45 20.68 0.15
CA LEU A 288 6.82 21.01 -0.24
C LEU A 288 7.28 22.35 0.36
N GLY A 289 6.43 23.38 0.34
CA GLY A 289 6.76 24.70 0.87
C GLY A 289 7.13 24.71 2.36
N SER A 290 6.62 23.75 3.13
CA SER A 290 6.89 23.62 4.57
C SER A 290 7.90 22.52 4.93
N LEU A 291 8.36 21.74 3.94
CA LEU A 291 9.11 20.51 4.17
C LEU A 291 10.45 20.72 4.88
N ASN A 292 11.32 21.62 4.38
CA ASN A 292 12.64 21.86 4.98
C ASN A 292 12.51 22.34 6.43
N LYS A 293 11.65 23.33 6.66
CA LYS A 293 11.40 23.87 8.00
C LYS A 293 10.95 22.78 8.97
N HIS A 294 10.06 21.90 8.53
CA HIS A 294 9.59 20.79 9.37
C HIS A 294 10.71 19.79 9.68
N LEU A 295 11.50 19.40 8.67
CA LEU A 295 12.63 18.48 8.85
C LEU A 295 13.71 19.05 9.78
N GLU A 296 14.03 20.34 9.64
CA GLU A 296 14.94 21.06 10.53
C GLU A 296 14.45 21.06 11.99
N GLN A 297 13.14 21.27 12.18
CA GLN A 297 12.53 21.26 13.52
C GLN A 297 12.55 19.88 14.19
N VAL A 298 12.23 18.81 13.45
CA VAL A 298 12.23 17.45 14.02
C VAL A 298 13.64 16.91 14.21
N HIS A 299 14.61 17.32 13.38
CA HIS A 299 16.01 17.02 13.61
C HIS A 299 16.53 17.71 14.89
N ALA A 300 16.16 18.97 15.13
CA ALA A 300 16.51 19.66 16.37
C ALA A 300 15.85 19.04 17.62
N ASN A 301 14.83 18.18 17.46
CA ASN A 301 14.11 17.55 18.55
C ASN A 301 13.88 16.05 18.30
N HIS A 302 14.95 15.26 18.49
CA HIS A 302 14.94 13.80 18.36
C HIS A 302 13.89 13.11 19.24
N ASN A 303 13.45 13.72 20.35
CA ASN A 303 12.39 13.14 21.19
C ASN A 303 11.07 13.02 20.43
N THR A 304 10.77 13.96 19.54
CA THR A 304 9.56 13.89 18.69
C THR A 304 9.63 12.68 17.74
N LEU A 305 10.78 12.46 17.11
CA LEU A 305 11.02 11.31 16.23
C LEU A 305 10.95 9.99 17.00
N MET A 306 11.62 9.91 18.16
CA MET A 306 11.62 8.73 19.01
C MET A 306 10.22 8.40 19.54
N LYS A 307 9.44 9.42 19.94
CA LYS A 307 8.05 9.24 20.37
C LYS A 307 7.19 8.64 19.25
N MET A 308 7.21 9.24 18.06
CA MET A 308 6.49 8.71 16.90
C MET A 308 6.93 7.29 16.54
N HIS A 309 8.23 7.01 16.58
CA HIS A 309 8.79 5.66 16.36
C HIS A 309 8.23 4.61 17.33
N ILE A 310 8.09 4.95 18.62
CA ILE A 310 7.57 4.03 19.64
C ILE A 310 6.07 3.83 19.46
N ASP A 311 5.32 4.93 19.37
CA ASP A 311 3.86 4.91 19.45
C ASP A 311 3.21 4.33 18.20
N SER A 312 3.71 4.68 17.01
CA SER A 312 3.15 4.21 15.72
C SER A 312 3.14 2.68 15.60
N LYS A 313 4.11 1.99 16.21
CA LYS A 313 4.21 0.52 16.20
C LYS A 313 3.04 -0.20 16.88
N GLN A 314 2.24 0.50 17.69
CA GLN A 314 1.07 -0.06 18.34
C GLN A 314 -0.21 0.09 17.52
N LEU A 315 -0.20 0.96 16.50
CA LEU A 315 -1.40 1.29 15.72
C LEU A 315 -1.84 0.14 14.81
N ILE A 316 -0.89 -0.59 14.23
CA ILE A 316 -1.15 -1.65 13.24
C ILE A 316 -0.73 -2.98 13.85
N SER A 317 -1.69 -3.90 14.01
CA SER A 317 -1.48 -5.22 14.59
C SER A 317 -0.62 -6.14 13.72
N GLY A 318 -0.68 -5.97 12.39
CA GLY A 318 0.00 -6.83 11.41
C GLY A 318 -0.78 -8.10 11.06
N ASN A 319 -2.01 -8.26 11.57
CA ASN A 319 -2.83 -9.47 11.42
C ASN A 319 -3.90 -9.34 10.32
N ALA A 320 -3.67 -8.47 9.33
CA ALA A 320 -4.67 -8.19 8.30
C ALA A 320 -5.06 -9.45 7.50
N SER A 321 -4.14 -10.39 7.29
CA SER A 321 -4.46 -11.61 6.54
C SER A 321 -5.43 -12.51 7.31
N GLU A 322 -5.22 -12.65 8.62
CA GLU A 322 -6.07 -13.40 9.55
C GLU A 322 -7.46 -12.77 9.66
N ASN A 323 -7.50 -11.44 9.85
CA ASN A 323 -8.76 -10.70 9.95
C ASN A 323 -9.58 -10.79 8.65
N ILE A 324 -8.93 -10.62 7.49
CA ILE A 324 -9.57 -10.76 6.18
C ILE A 324 -10.04 -12.20 5.97
N PHE A 325 -9.22 -13.19 6.31
CA PHE A 325 -9.59 -14.60 6.18
C PHE A 325 -10.82 -14.96 7.02
N SER A 326 -10.89 -14.46 8.26
CA SER A 326 -12.05 -14.67 9.14
C SER A 326 -13.32 -14.07 8.54
N ALA A 327 -13.29 -12.79 8.15
CA ALA A 327 -14.43 -12.10 7.55
C ALA A 327 -14.93 -12.79 6.27
N CYS A 328 -14.00 -13.25 5.42
CA CYS A 328 -14.36 -14.02 4.22
C CYS A 328 -14.97 -15.39 4.56
N SER A 329 -14.45 -16.07 5.59
CA SER A 329 -14.97 -17.37 6.04
C SER A 329 -16.38 -17.25 6.62
N ASP A 330 -16.66 -16.19 7.37
CA ASP A 330 -17.99 -15.89 7.92
C ASP A 330 -19.01 -15.63 6.80
N LEU A 331 -18.62 -14.85 5.79
CA LEU A 331 -19.46 -14.63 4.61
C LEU A 331 -19.79 -15.94 3.88
N LEU A 332 -18.81 -16.84 3.72
CA LEU A 332 -19.00 -18.09 3.00
C LEU A 332 -19.79 -19.13 3.83
N SER A 333 -19.61 -19.16 5.14
CA SER A 333 -20.31 -20.10 6.05
C SER A 333 -21.79 -19.74 6.26
N SER A 334 -22.15 -18.45 6.23
CA SER A 334 -23.55 -17.98 6.32
C SER A 334 -24.50 -18.60 5.28
N ARG A 335 -23.95 -19.22 4.22
CA ARG A 335 -24.69 -19.91 3.16
C ARG A 335 -25.05 -21.36 3.49
N VAL A 336 -24.27 -22.05 4.34
CA VAL A 336 -24.51 -23.47 4.66
C VAL A 336 -25.77 -23.65 5.52
N GLY A 337 -26.13 -22.65 6.33
CA GLY A 337 -27.37 -22.65 7.11
C GLY A 337 -28.66 -22.36 6.33
N ALA A 338 -28.56 -21.75 5.14
CA ALA A 338 -29.73 -21.30 4.36
C ALA A 338 -30.35 -22.40 3.47
N TRP A 339 -29.69 -23.56 3.33
CA TRP A 339 -30.21 -24.72 2.61
C TRP A 339 -30.82 -25.79 3.53
N GLY A 340 -30.50 -25.76 4.83
CA GLY A 340 -30.99 -26.74 5.81
C GLY A 340 -32.44 -26.53 6.29
N SER A 341 -33.05 -25.38 6.01
CA SER A 341 -34.40 -25.02 6.48
C SER A 341 -35.47 -24.95 5.38
N ARG A 342 -35.10 -25.13 4.10
CA ARG A 342 -36.07 -25.17 2.97
C ARG A 342 -36.37 -26.57 2.42
N ALA A 343 -35.71 -27.61 2.90
CA ALA A 343 -35.91 -28.99 2.41
C ALA A 343 -36.81 -29.87 3.30
N ILE A 344 -37.45 -29.33 4.36
CA ILE A 344 -38.32 -30.10 5.27
C ILE A 344 -39.80 -29.65 5.22
N GLN A 345 -40.15 -28.63 4.44
CA GLN A 345 -41.54 -28.12 4.38
C GLN A 345 -42.36 -28.49 3.12
N GLU A 346 -41.85 -29.34 2.22
CA GLU A 346 -42.61 -29.84 1.06
C GLU A 346 -42.85 -31.36 1.06
N CYS A 347 -42.73 -32.00 2.22
CA CYS A 347 -43.22 -33.37 2.44
C CYS A 347 -43.93 -33.46 3.80
N ALA A 348 -45.14 -32.90 3.85
CA ALA A 348 -46.17 -33.22 4.84
C ALA A 348 -47.54 -33.07 4.18
#